data_AF-A0A6M0S467-F1
#
_entry.id   AF-A0A6M0S467-F1
#
_cell.length_a   1.000
_cell.length_b   1.000
_cell.length_c   1.000
_cell.angle_alpha   90.00
_cell.angle_beta   90.00
_cell.angle_gamma   90.00
#
_symmetry.space_group_name_H-M   'P 1'
#
loop_
_entity.id
_entity.type
_entity.pdbx_description
1 polymer ?
#
loop_
_entity_poly.entity_id
_entity_poly.type
_entity_poly.pdbx_seq_one_letter_code
_entity_poly.pdbx_strand_id
1 'polypeptide(L)'
;MNGVAVVTTLGGGYRTCELSDSEVGRCRWFSSIPPERIGLHGEFDYYGLSKRVSHCLSNYVDNSVERLKVRQRGRVVVLSGQLGSPYKLSKIVDLALSVDGVDAVETRGVAFSEAL
;
A
#
# COMPACT_ATOMS: atom_id res chain seq x y z
N MET A 1 17.92 -19.28 17.44
CA MET A 1 17.96 -17.81 17.30
C MET A 1 16.72 -17.29 18.00
N ASN A 2 16.88 -16.67 19.16
CA ASN A 2 15.75 -16.26 20.01
C ASN A 2 15.08 -15.04 19.38
N GLY A 3 13.78 -15.10 19.13
CA GLY A 3 13.00 -13.99 18.57
C GLY A 3 12.59 -13.01 19.67
N VAL A 4 12.96 -11.74 19.55
CA VAL A 4 12.51 -10.68 20.47
C VAL A 4 11.23 -10.07 19.91
N ALA A 5 10.12 -10.20 20.65
CA ALA A 5 8.88 -9.50 20.33
C ALA A 5 8.79 -8.20 21.15
N VAL A 6 8.47 -7.10 20.49
CA VAL A 6 8.25 -5.80 21.13
C VAL A 6 6.74 -5.62 21.32
N VAL A 7 6.28 -5.60 22.57
CA VAL A 7 4.87 -5.39 22.89
C VAL A 7 4.69 -3.95 23.39
N THR A 8 3.83 -3.20 22.71
CA THR A 8 3.42 -1.86 23.15
C THR A 8 2.27 -1.99 24.13
N THR A 9 2.47 -1.49 25.35
CA THR A 9 1.38 -1.40 26.34
C THR A 9 0.53 -0.15 26.08
N LEU A 10 -0.75 -0.20 26.46
CA LEU A 10 -1.72 0.91 26.28
C LEU A 10 -1.32 2.23 26.98
N GLY A 11 -0.23 2.25 27.75
CA GLY A 11 0.37 3.44 28.37
C GLY A 11 1.63 3.98 27.69
N GLY A 12 1.99 3.52 26.49
CA GLY A 12 3.11 4.08 25.72
C GLY A 12 4.51 3.62 26.15
N GLY A 13 4.62 2.55 26.95
CA GLY A 13 5.90 1.91 27.28
C GLY A 13 6.16 0.68 26.41
N TYR A 14 7.40 0.56 25.90
CA TYR A 14 7.91 -0.67 25.28
C TYR A 14 8.50 -1.58 26.36
N ARG A 15 8.00 -2.82 26.45
CA ARG A 15 8.66 -3.88 27.23
C ARG A 15 9.08 -4.99 26.27
N THR A 16 10.35 -5.39 26.37
CA THR A 16 10.84 -6.62 25.75
C THR A 16 10.50 -7.76 26.70
N CYS A 17 9.52 -8.58 26.34
CA CYS A 17 9.27 -9.84 27.03
C CYS A 17 10.02 -10.93 26.26
N GLU A 18 10.90 -11.66 26.95
CA GLU A 18 11.49 -12.88 26.38
C GLU A 18 10.38 -13.94 26.32
N LEU A 19 9.87 -14.20 25.11
CA LEU A 19 8.88 -15.24 24.88
C LEU A 19 9.61 -16.56 24.66
N SER A 20 9.10 -17.63 25.29
CA SER A 20 9.60 -18.98 25.05
C SER A 20 9.28 -19.42 23.61
N ASP A 21 10.14 -20.25 23.00
CA ASP A 21 9.98 -20.71 21.60
C ASP A 21 8.61 -21.36 21.31
N SER A 22 7.96 -21.92 22.34
CA SER A 22 6.62 -22.52 22.29
C SER A 22 5.46 -21.51 22.32
N GLU A 23 5.72 -20.25 22.69
CA GLU A 23 4.77 -19.12 22.61
C GLU A 23 4.88 -18.35 21.30
N VAL A 24 6.08 -18.29 20.70
CA VAL A 24 6.33 -17.71 19.37
C VAL A 24 5.48 -18.40 18.29
N GLY A 25 5.19 -19.70 18.47
CA GLY A 25 4.34 -20.48 17.55
C GLY A 25 2.85 -20.14 17.58
N ARG A 26 2.34 -19.51 18.64
CA ARG A 26 0.89 -19.22 18.80
C ARG A 26 0.46 -17.85 18.29
N CYS A 27 1.41 -16.99 17.88
CA CYS A 27 1.15 -15.67 17.29
C CYS A 27 1.67 -15.53 15.85
N ARG A 28 1.52 -16.58 15.02
CA ARG A 28 1.86 -16.54 13.59
C ARG A 28 0.95 -15.63 12.75
N TRP A 29 -0.10 -15.08 13.35
CA TRP A 29 -1.09 -14.22 12.71
C TRP A 29 -0.75 -12.72 12.79
N PHE A 30 0.28 -12.34 13.56
CA PHE A 30 0.78 -10.95 13.65
C PHE A 30 2.29 -10.82 13.39
N SER A 31 2.90 -11.79 12.71
CA SER A 31 4.36 -11.84 12.56
C SER A 31 4.92 -10.79 11.60
N SER A 32 4.08 -10.19 10.76
CA SER A 32 4.48 -9.18 9.78
C SER A 32 3.35 -8.19 9.54
N ILE A 33 3.71 -6.94 9.28
CA ILE A 33 2.78 -5.91 8.81
C ILE A 33 2.11 -6.44 7.52
N PRO A 34 0.77 -6.46 7.40
CA PRO A 34 0.11 -6.86 6.16
C PRO A 34 0.66 -6.03 5.00
N PRO A 35 0.88 -6.60 3.80
CA PRO A 35 1.61 -5.91 2.74
C PRO A 35 0.94 -4.59 2.31
N GLU A 36 -0.39 -4.51 2.38
CA GLU A 36 -1.15 -3.28 2.11
C GLU A 36 -1.04 -2.22 3.22
N ARG A 37 -0.48 -2.60 4.38
CA ARG A 37 -0.21 -1.74 5.54
C ARG A 37 1.26 -1.34 5.64
N ILE A 38 2.13 -1.79 4.75
CA ILE A 38 3.54 -1.36 4.76
C ILE A 38 3.63 0.09 4.27
N GLY A 39 4.39 0.97 4.90
CA GLY A 39 4.58 2.35 4.47
C GLY A 39 5.65 2.49 3.39
N LEU A 40 6.10 3.72 3.13
CA LEU A 40 7.17 3.97 2.14
C LEU A 40 8.55 3.51 2.65
N HIS A 41 8.73 3.40 3.96
CA HIS A 41 9.99 3.05 4.62
C HIS A 41 9.90 1.73 5.40
N GLY A 42 8.87 0.91 5.14
CA GLY A 42 8.67 -0.38 5.82
C GLY A 42 7.85 -0.29 7.12
N GLU A 43 7.42 0.90 7.53
CA GLU A 43 6.61 1.15 8.72
C GLU A 43 5.18 0.64 8.59
N PHE A 44 4.44 0.55 9.70
CA PHE A 44 2.99 0.32 9.61
C PHE A 44 2.28 1.62 9.22
N ASP A 45 1.44 1.57 8.20
CA ASP A 45 0.64 2.68 7.70
C ASP A 45 -0.74 2.19 7.24
N TYR A 46 -1.81 2.80 7.75
CA TYR A 46 -3.18 2.49 7.34
C TYR A 46 -3.41 2.67 5.83
N TYR A 47 -2.66 3.55 5.19
CA TYR A 47 -2.76 3.88 3.77
C TYR A 47 -1.49 3.51 2.99
N GLY A 48 -0.69 2.61 3.56
CA GLY A 48 0.62 2.21 3.05
C GLY A 48 0.62 1.85 1.57
N LEU A 49 -0.31 0.98 1.14
CA LEU A 49 -0.44 0.60 -0.27
C LEU A 49 -0.69 1.82 -1.16
N SER A 50 -1.68 2.66 -0.82
CA SER A 50 -1.99 3.84 -1.65
C SER A 50 -0.82 4.81 -1.74
N LYS A 51 -0.05 5.00 -0.66
CA LYS A 51 1.12 5.89 -0.66
C LYS A 51 2.24 5.34 -1.54
N ARG A 52 2.54 4.03 -1.44
CA ARG A 52 3.53 3.37 -2.31
C ARG A 52 3.13 3.44 -3.78
N VAL A 53 1.86 3.19 -4.09
CA VAL A 53 1.35 3.29 -5.46
C VAL A 53 1.43 4.73 -5.98
N SER A 54 0.99 5.74 -5.20
CA SER A 54 1.14 7.15 -5.57
C SER A 54 2.59 7.53 -5.84
N HIS A 55 3.52 7.09 -4.98
CA HIS A 55 4.95 7.34 -5.16
C HIS A 55 5.52 6.66 -6.41
N CYS A 56 5.10 5.42 -6.69
CA CYS A 56 5.47 4.73 -7.92
C CYS A 56 4.97 5.50 -9.15
N LEU A 57 3.70 5.90 -9.17
CA LEU A 57 3.13 6.63 -10.31
C LEU A 57 3.77 8.01 -10.53
N SER A 58 4.08 8.74 -9.45
CA SER A 58 4.73 10.06 -9.55
C SER A 58 6.13 9.99 -10.15
N ASN A 59 6.82 8.86 -9.99
CA ASN A 59 8.18 8.68 -10.51
C ASN A 59 8.21 8.24 -11.98
N TYR A 60 7.10 7.72 -12.52
CA TYR A 60 7.06 7.07 -13.84
C TYR A 60 6.15 7.74 -14.86
N VAL A 61 5.20 8.56 -14.43
CA VAL A 61 4.22 9.18 -15.32
C VAL A 61 4.33 10.69 -15.16
N ASP A 62 4.53 11.38 -16.29
CA ASP A 62 4.50 12.85 -16.39
C ASP A 62 3.26 13.45 -15.69
N ASN A 63 3.22 14.79 -15.53
CA ASN A 63 2.17 15.64 -14.92
C ASN A 63 0.68 15.26 -15.22
N SER A 64 0.41 14.33 -16.15
CA SER A 64 -0.88 13.64 -16.31
C SER A 64 -1.41 12.96 -15.03
N VAL A 65 -0.55 12.61 -14.05
CA VAL A 65 -1.01 12.05 -12.75
C VAL A 65 -1.64 13.10 -11.85
N GLU A 66 -1.43 14.40 -12.09
CA GLU A 66 -1.93 15.47 -11.21
C GLU A 66 -3.46 15.44 -11.02
N ARG A 67 -4.20 14.87 -11.98
CA ARG A 67 -5.66 14.72 -11.92
C ARG A 67 -6.14 13.33 -11.51
N LEU A 68 -5.23 12.41 -11.21
CA LEU A 68 -5.55 11.04 -10.80
C LEU A 68 -5.34 10.89 -9.29
N LYS A 69 -6.39 10.45 -8.60
CA LYS A 69 -6.36 10.12 -7.18
C LYS A 69 -6.22 8.62 -6.99
N VAL A 70 -5.27 8.24 -6.15
CA VAL A 70 -5.05 6.86 -5.70
C VAL A 70 -5.69 6.69 -4.33
N ARG A 71 -6.57 5.70 -4.19
CA ARG A 71 -7.17 5.28 -2.91
C ARG A 71 -6.96 3.79 -2.70
N GLN A 72 -7.16 3.34 -1.47
CA GLN A 72 -7.01 1.95 -1.08
C GLN A 72 -8.29 1.42 -0.42
N ARG A 73 -8.66 0.19 -0.75
CA ARG A 73 -9.68 -0.62 -0.04
C ARG A 73 -9.10 -2.01 0.21
N GLY A 74 -8.47 -2.20 1.37
CA GLY A 74 -7.69 -3.41 1.64
C GLY A 74 -6.51 -3.51 0.68
N ARG A 75 -6.44 -4.60 -0.10
CA ARG A 75 -5.43 -4.85 -1.13
C ARG A 75 -5.82 -4.35 -2.53
N VAL A 76 -6.96 -3.68 -2.64
CA VAL A 76 -7.46 -3.10 -3.90
C VAL A 76 -7.09 -1.62 -3.98
N VAL A 77 -6.49 -1.23 -5.10
CA VAL A 77 -6.22 0.18 -5.45
C VAL A 77 -7.41 0.72 -6.22
N VAL A 78 -7.94 1.86 -5.83
CA VAL A 78 -9.05 2.54 -6.53
C VAL A 78 -8.53 3.81 -7.17
N LEU A 79 -8.51 3.84 -8.50
CA LEU A 79 -8.13 4.99 -9.29
C LEU A 79 -9.36 5.81 -9.66
N SER A 80 -9.27 7.12 -9.48
CA SER A 80 -10.34 8.05 -9.86
C SER A 80 -9.79 9.37 -10.36
N GLY A 81 -10.50 10.05 -11.25
CA GLY A 81 -10.06 11.33 -11.80
C GLY A 81 -10.21 11.41 -13.32
N GLN A 82 -9.33 12.18 -13.95
CA GLN A 82 -9.35 12.41 -15.40
C GLN A 82 -8.04 12.00 -16.05
N LEU A 83 -8.12 11.35 -17.22
CA LEU A 83 -6.98 11.04 -18.08
C LEU A 83 -7.26 11.44 -19.53
N GLY A 84 -6.21 11.86 -20.25
CA GLY A 84 -6.34 12.20 -21.67
C GLY A 84 -6.33 11.01 -22.64
N SER A 85 -6.09 9.79 -22.16
CA SER A 85 -5.97 8.62 -23.04
C SER A 85 -6.19 7.29 -22.30
N PRO A 86 -6.97 6.36 -22.87
CA PRO A 86 -7.09 4.97 -22.37
C PRO A 86 -5.76 4.22 -22.35
N TYR A 87 -4.85 4.51 -23.29
CA TYR A 87 -3.53 3.87 -23.34
C TYR A 87 -2.67 4.26 -22.13
N LYS A 88 -2.78 5.52 -21.67
CA LYS A 88 -2.12 5.96 -20.42
C LYS A 88 -2.70 5.22 -19.20
N LEU A 89 -4.01 4.98 -19.16
CA LEU A 89 -4.63 4.22 -18.08
C LEU A 89 -4.08 2.80 -17.99
N SER A 90 -3.92 2.10 -19.12
CA SER A 90 -3.35 0.74 -19.13
C SER A 90 -1.97 0.72 -18.48
N LYS A 91 -1.07 1.63 -18.88
CA LYS A 91 0.28 1.72 -18.29
C LYS A 91 0.25 1.99 -16.79
N ILE A 92 -0.65 2.87 -16.34
CA ILE A 92 -0.84 3.19 -14.92
C ILE A 92 -1.31 1.97 -14.15
N VAL A 93 -2.24 1.18 -14.71
CA VAL A 93 -2.73 -0.06 -14.10
C VAL A 93 -1.59 -1.08 -13.99
N ASP A 94 -0.81 -1.27 -15.05
CA ASP A 94 0.32 -2.21 -15.04
C ASP A 94 1.37 -1.82 -13.98
N LEU A 95 1.70 -0.53 -13.88
CA LEU A 95 2.59 0.00 -12.86
C LEU A 95 2.02 -0.21 -11.44
N ALA A 96 0.74 0.08 -11.23
CA ALA A 96 0.10 -0.12 -9.92
C ALA A 96 0.10 -1.60 -9.52
N LEU A 97 -0.19 -2.51 -10.45
CA LEU A 97 -0.15 -3.96 -10.20
C LEU A 97 1.26 -4.49 -9.91
N SER A 98 2.32 -3.78 -10.31
CA SER A 98 3.70 -4.14 -9.99
C SER A 98 4.10 -3.81 -8.53
N VAL A 99 3.28 -3.03 -7.82
CA VAL A 99 3.54 -2.68 -6.42
C VAL A 99 3.14 -3.85 -5.52
N ASP A 100 4.07 -4.30 -4.67
CA ASP A 100 3.80 -5.38 -3.72
C ASP A 100 2.57 -5.09 -2.85
N GLY A 101 1.77 -6.12 -2.57
CA GLY A 101 0.53 -6.01 -1.81
C GLY A 101 -0.73 -5.59 -2.60
N VAL A 102 -0.61 -5.22 -3.87
CA VAL A 102 -1.76 -4.94 -4.75
C VAL A 102 -2.32 -6.25 -5.31
N ASP A 103 -3.60 -6.53 -5.03
CA ASP A 103 -4.30 -7.69 -5.60
C ASP A 103 -5.14 -7.29 -6.84
N ALA A 104 -5.64 -6.06 -6.88
CA ALA A 104 -6.46 -5.56 -7.99
C ALA A 104 -6.45 -4.03 -8.08
N VAL A 105 -6.80 -3.52 -9.26
CA VAL A 105 -6.96 -2.09 -9.53
C VAL A 105 -8.36 -1.82 -10.09
N GLU A 106 -9.12 -0.93 -9.46
CA GLU A 106 -10.41 -0.46 -9.91
C GLU A 106 -10.28 0.88 -10.63
N THR A 107 -10.80 0.96 -11.85
CA THR A 107 -10.68 2.16 -12.71
C THR A 107 -12.01 2.82 -13.04
N ARG A 108 -13.12 2.34 -12.46
CA ARG A 108 -14.48 2.87 -12.72
C ARG A 108 -14.64 4.35 -12.38
N GLY A 109 -13.79 4.88 -11.50
CA GLY A 109 -13.77 6.30 -11.14
C GLY A 109 -12.98 7.19 -12.11
N VAL A 110 -12.40 6.64 -13.19
CA VAL A 110 -11.59 7.37 -14.17
C VAL A 110 -12.45 7.77 -15.37
N ALA A 111 -12.48 9.07 -15.66
CA ALA A 111 -13.08 9.63 -16.86
C ALA A 111 -11.99 10.01 -17.88
N PHE A 112 -12.34 9.99 -19.16
CA PHE A 112 -11.47 10.47 -20.22
C PHE A 112 -11.91 11.87 -20.66
N SER A 113 -10.98 12.82 -20.67
CA SER A 113 -11.20 14.15 -21.24
C SER A 113 -10.36 14.28 -22.49
N GLU A 114 -11.00 14.57 -23.63
CA GLU A 114 -10.25 14.94 -24.84
C GLU A 114 -9.50 16.25 -24.56
N ALA A 115 -8.20 16.28 -24.89
CA ALA A 115 -7.49 17.53 -24.97
C ALA A 115 -7.99 18.26 -26.22
N LEU A 116 -8.76 19.34 -26.02
CA LEU A 116 -9.11 20.31 -27.06
C LEU A 116 -7.85 21.00 -27.60
#